data_AF-A0A552WRG4-F1
#
_entry.id   AF-A0A552WRG4-F1
#
_cell.length_a   1.000
_cell.length_b   1.000
_cell.length_c   1.000
_cell.angle_alpha   90.00
_cell.angle_beta   90.00
_cell.angle_gamma   90.00
#
_symmetry.space_group_name_H-M   'P 1'
#
loop_
_entity.id
_entity.type
_entity.pdbx_description
1 polymer ?
#
loop_
_entity_poly.entity_id
_entity_poly.type
_entity_poly.pdbx_seq_one_letter_code
_entity_poly.pdbx_strand_id
1 'polypeptide(L)'
;MRKVAAITAIVVGIIMAIAGIATWVIVSTTLGDQKITVSEDANCAAGDDVNGPISAYCQADIIDHHTQKITGGKTYAELPKDDPNRAVAMDSAFLQASLFTSVVAFGVAGMAVVLGIVLTLVGFALRAPAPAAT
;
A
#
# COMPACT_ATOMS: atom_id res chain seq x y z
N MET A 1 19.14 -0.12 33.24
CA MET A 1 18.48 0.53 32.08
C MET A 1 18.76 -0.18 30.75
N ARG A 2 20.02 -0.47 30.39
CA ARG A 2 20.39 -1.14 29.10
C ARG A 2 19.64 -2.45 28.81
N LYS A 3 19.53 -3.37 29.79
CA LYS A 3 18.80 -4.64 29.62
C LYS A 3 17.31 -4.44 29.30
N VAL A 4 16.67 -3.51 30.00
CA VAL A 4 15.26 -3.16 29.80
C VAL A 4 15.06 -2.59 28.39
N ALA A 5 15.86 -1.59 28.00
CA ALA A 5 15.80 -1.00 26.66
C ALA A 5 15.99 -2.05 25.55
N ALA A 6 16.94 -2.99 25.71
CA ALA A 6 17.17 -4.06 24.76
C ALA A 6 15.98 -5.03 24.65
N ILE A 7 15.40 -5.46 25.78
CA ILE A 7 14.20 -6.32 25.79
C ILE A 7 13.04 -5.59 25.10
N THR A 8 12.80 -4.33 25.45
CA THR A 8 11.72 -3.53 24.87
C THR A 8 11.86 -3.40 23.36
N ALA A 9 13.06 -3.06 22.85
CA ALA A 9 13.30 -2.94 21.42
C ALA A 9 13.03 -4.26 20.66
N ILE A 10 13.46 -5.40 21.22
CA ILE A 10 13.19 -6.71 20.62
C ILE A 10 11.69 -7.00 20.57
N VAL A 11 10.99 -6.84 21.70
CA VAL A 11 9.56 -7.17 21.80
C VAL A 11 8.72 -6.28 20.90
N VAL A 12 8.94 -4.96 20.96
CA VAL A 12 8.23 -4.01 20.09
C VAL A 12 8.53 -4.29 18.63
N GLY A 13 9.79 -4.56 18.28
CA GLY A 13 10.18 -4.87 16.91
C GLY A 13 9.47 -6.11 16.36
N ILE A 14 9.43 -7.19 17.14
CA ILE A 14 8.73 -8.43 16.75
C ILE A 14 7.23 -8.19 16.59
N ILE A 15 6.60 -7.49 17.54
CA ILE A 15 5.16 -7.19 17.48
C ILE A 15 4.85 -6.34 16.24
N MET A 16 5.64 -5.31 15.96
CA MET A 16 5.47 -4.47 14.76
C MET A 16 5.62 -5.28 13.47
N ALA A 17 6.59 -6.19 13.41
CA ALA A 17 6.78 -7.02 12.24
C ALA A 17 5.59 -7.94 11.99
N ILE A 18 5.09 -8.60 13.04
CA ILE A 18 3.90 -9.46 12.96
C ILE A 18 2.66 -8.64 12.56
N ALA A 19 2.46 -7.48 13.17
CA ALA A 19 1.33 -6.61 12.86
C ALA A 19 1.37 -6.10 11.42
N GLY A 20 2.56 -5.75 10.90
CA GLY A 20 2.75 -5.37 9.50
C GLY A 20 2.40 -6.49 8.54
N ILE A 21 2.88 -7.72 8.80
CA ILE A 21 2.55 -8.91 7.98
C ILE A 21 1.03 -9.17 8.01
N ALA A 22 0.41 -9.16 9.20
CA ALA A 22 -1.02 -9.38 9.33
C ALA A 22 -1.83 -8.32 8.56
N THR A 23 -1.43 -7.05 8.65
CA THR A 23 -2.07 -5.95 7.91
C THR A 23 -1.95 -6.17 6.41
N TRP A 24 -0.76 -6.55 5.91
CA TRP A 24 -0.56 -6.84 4.48
C TRP A 24 -1.51 -7.93 3.98
N VAL A 25 -1.64 -9.02 4.75
CA VAL A 25 -2.55 -10.12 4.41
C VAL A 25 -4.00 -9.64 4.37
N ILE A 26 -4.44 -8.90 5.39
CA ILE A 26 -5.82 -8.38 5.46
C ILE A 26 -6.15 -7.47 4.27
N VAL A 27 -5.23 -6.58 3.89
CA VAL A 27 -5.42 -5.70 2.73
C VAL A 27 -5.48 -6.51 1.44
N SER A 28 -4.59 -7.49 1.28
CA SER A 28 -4.56 -8.37 0.10
C SER A 28 -5.85 -9.18 -0.05
N THR A 29 -6.37 -9.75 1.03
CA THR A 29 -7.64 -10.49 1.00
C THR A 29 -8.82 -9.55 0.73
N THR A 30 -8.85 -8.38 1.35
CA THR A 30 -9.94 -7.40 1.16
C THR A 30 -10.02 -6.93 -0.29
N LEU A 31 -8.88 -6.68 -0.92
CA LEU A 31 -8.79 -6.34 -2.33
C LEU A 31 -9.19 -7.52 -3.23
N GLY A 32 -8.65 -8.72 -2.97
CA GLY A 32 -8.97 -9.92 -3.74
C GLY A 32 -10.46 -10.29 -3.70
N ASP A 33 -11.14 -10.04 -2.58
CA ASP A 33 -12.57 -10.28 -2.44
C ASP A 33 -13.43 -9.39 -3.37
N GLN A 34 -12.89 -8.26 -3.85
CA GLN A 34 -13.58 -7.41 -4.83
C GLN A 34 -13.61 -8.01 -6.25
N LYS A 35 -12.80 -9.05 -6.52
CA LYS A 35 -12.72 -9.73 -7.83
C LYS A 35 -12.53 -8.76 -8.99
N ILE A 36 -11.70 -7.75 -8.79
CA ILE A 36 -11.31 -6.80 -9.82
C ILE A 36 -10.10 -7.38 -10.53
N THR A 37 -10.16 -7.45 -11.85
CA THR A 37 -9.03 -7.80 -12.70
C THR A 37 -8.50 -6.53 -13.35
N VAL A 38 -7.17 -6.41 -13.43
CA VAL A 38 -6.52 -5.28 -14.10
C VAL A 38 -6.89 -5.32 -15.59
N SER A 39 -7.27 -4.17 -16.15
CA SER A 39 -7.64 -4.07 -17.56
C SER A 39 -6.58 -4.67 -18.50
N GLU A 40 -7.02 -5.36 -19.56
CA GLU A 40 -6.12 -6.02 -20.52
C GLU A 40 -5.21 -5.03 -21.28
N ASP A 41 -5.64 -3.78 -21.41
CA ASP A 41 -4.89 -2.70 -22.06
C ASP A 41 -4.04 -1.87 -21.09
N ALA A 42 -3.90 -2.32 -19.83
CA ALA A 42 -3.01 -1.68 -18.86
C ALA A 42 -1.52 -1.89 -19.23
N ASN A 43 -0.69 -0.89 -18.94
CA ASN A 43 0.76 -0.95 -19.18
C ASN A 43 1.52 -1.89 -18.24
N CYS A 44 0.86 -2.35 -17.17
CA CYS A 44 1.44 -3.25 -16.17
C CYS A 44 0.34 -4.10 -15.54
N ALA A 45 0.72 -5.31 -15.07
CA ALA A 45 -0.17 -6.25 -14.40
C ALA A 45 -1.48 -6.57 -15.15
N ALA A 46 -1.53 -6.38 -16.48
CA ALA A 46 -2.72 -6.62 -17.29
C ALA A 46 -3.23 -8.06 -17.13
N GLY A 47 -4.52 -8.22 -16.87
CA GLY A 47 -5.14 -9.52 -16.63
C GLY A 47 -4.83 -10.15 -15.26
N ASP A 48 -4.04 -9.49 -14.41
CA ASP A 48 -3.80 -9.94 -13.03
C ASP A 48 -4.94 -9.52 -12.10
N ASP A 49 -5.09 -10.22 -10.98
CA ASP A 49 -6.06 -9.85 -9.96
C ASP A 49 -5.56 -8.65 -9.15
N VAL A 50 -6.47 -7.73 -8.83
CA VAL A 50 -6.19 -6.60 -7.94
C VAL A 50 -6.19 -7.10 -6.51
N ASN A 51 -5.07 -7.67 -6.08
CA ASN A 51 -4.86 -8.21 -4.72
C ASN A 51 -3.51 -7.77 -4.11
N GLY A 52 -2.76 -6.92 -4.81
CA GLY A 52 -1.44 -6.47 -4.41
C GLY A 52 -1.19 -4.99 -4.74
N PRO A 53 -0.10 -4.40 -4.23
CA PRO A 53 0.17 -2.97 -4.41
C PRO A 53 0.42 -2.59 -5.86
N ILE A 54 1.09 -3.45 -6.63
CA ILE A 54 1.41 -3.17 -8.05
C ILE A 54 0.13 -3.29 -8.88
N SER A 55 -0.65 -4.36 -8.74
CA SER A 55 -1.89 -4.53 -9.50
C SER A 55 -2.93 -3.46 -9.15
N ALA A 56 -3.05 -3.04 -7.89
CA ALA A 56 -3.90 -1.91 -7.49
C ALA A 56 -3.46 -0.58 -8.11
N TYR A 57 -2.14 -0.31 -8.14
CA TYR A 57 -1.61 0.87 -8.81
C TYR A 57 -1.89 0.86 -10.32
N CYS A 58 -1.59 -0.26 -10.99
CA CYS A 58 -1.82 -0.40 -12.44
C CYS A 58 -3.29 -0.25 -12.81
N GLN A 59 -4.20 -0.78 -11.98
CA GLN A 59 -5.63 -0.61 -12.20
C GLN A 59 -6.08 0.84 -11.99
N ALA A 60 -5.54 1.55 -10.98
CA ALA A 60 -5.84 2.96 -10.78
C ALA A 60 -5.36 3.82 -11.97
N ASP A 61 -4.15 3.54 -12.46
CA ASP A 61 -3.55 4.24 -13.61
C ASP A 61 -4.36 4.05 -14.90
N ILE A 62 -4.77 2.81 -15.21
CA ILE A 62 -5.55 2.56 -16.42
C ILE A 62 -6.97 3.15 -16.35
N ILE A 63 -7.59 3.18 -15.16
CA ILE A 63 -8.86 3.88 -14.93
C ILE A 63 -8.68 5.37 -15.24
N ASP A 64 -7.60 6.00 -14.78
CA ASP A 64 -7.33 7.40 -15.07
C ASP A 64 -7.20 7.66 -16.56
N HIS A 65 -6.42 6.83 -17.24
CA HIS A 65 -6.24 6.92 -18.69
C HIS A 65 -7.56 6.79 -19.47
N HIS A 66 -8.43 5.83 -19.12
CA HIS A 66 -9.76 5.71 -19.74
C HIS A 66 -10.66 6.90 -19.41
N THR A 67 -10.60 7.39 -18.18
CA THR A 67 -11.38 8.56 -17.74
C THR A 67 -10.98 9.80 -18.51
N GLN A 68 -9.68 10.07 -18.65
CA GLN A 68 -9.18 11.20 -19.44
C GLN A 68 -9.63 11.11 -20.91
N LYS A 69 -9.68 9.91 -21.50
CA LYS A 69 -10.23 9.74 -22.86
C LYS A 69 -11.72 10.07 -22.94
N ILE A 70 -12.51 9.67 -21.94
CA ILE A 70 -13.96 9.91 -21.88
C ILE A 70 -14.25 11.40 -21.66
N THR A 71 -13.53 12.05 -20.75
CA THR A 71 -13.76 13.45 -20.36
C THR A 71 -13.05 14.45 -21.26
N GLY A 72 -12.25 14.00 -22.23
CA GLY A 72 -11.43 14.86 -23.08
C GLY A 72 -10.30 15.56 -22.31
N GLY A 73 -9.73 14.89 -21.32
CA GLY A 73 -8.64 15.38 -20.47
C GLY A 73 -9.09 16.27 -19.31
N LYS A 74 -10.39 16.43 -19.10
CA LYS A 74 -10.95 17.26 -18.02
C LYS A 74 -11.15 16.44 -16.74
N THR A 75 -10.82 17.04 -15.61
CA THR A 75 -11.16 16.54 -14.28
C THR A 75 -12.63 16.80 -13.94
N TYR A 76 -13.15 16.12 -12.91
CA TYR A 76 -14.53 16.31 -12.44
C TYR A 76 -14.91 17.79 -12.19
N ALA A 77 -13.96 18.58 -11.68
CA ALA A 77 -14.18 20.00 -11.38
C ALA A 77 -14.22 20.90 -12.63
N GLU A 78 -13.63 20.44 -13.73
CA GLU A 78 -13.56 21.17 -15.00
C GLU A 78 -14.74 20.86 -15.92
N LEU A 79 -15.54 19.84 -15.60
CA LEU A 79 -16.73 19.49 -16.36
C LEU A 79 -17.93 20.40 -15.98
N PRO A 80 -18.71 20.87 -16.97
CA PRO A 80 -19.99 21.53 -16.73
C PRO A 80 -20.91 20.69 -15.85
N LYS A 81 -21.74 21.33 -15.03
CA LYS A 81 -22.61 20.62 -14.07
C LYS A 81 -23.57 19.63 -14.73
N ASP A 82 -23.98 19.93 -15.96
CA ASP A 82 -24.89 19.17 -16.81
C ASP A 82 -24.17 18.22 -17.79
N ASP A 83 -22.84 18.11 -17.71
CA ASP A 83 -22.07 17.20 -18.56
C ASP A 83 -22.41 15.73 -18.26
N PRO A 84 -22.76 14.91 -19.27
CA PRO A 84 -23.13 13.51 -19.06
C PRO A 84 -21.97 12.66 -18.50
N ASN A 85 -20.72 13.05 -18.70
CA ASN A 85 -19.54 12.33 -18.22
C ASN A 85 -19.15 12.70 -16.79
N ARG A 86 -19.84 13.66 -16.17
CA ARG A 86 -19.51 14.15 -14.82
C ARG A 86 -19.67 13.07 -13.75
N ALA A 87 -20.65 12.18 -13.90
CA ALA A 87 -20.81 11.02 -13.03
C ALA A 87 -19.64 10.03 -13.20
N VAL A 88 -19.24 9.73 -14.44
CA VAL A 88 -18.11 8.84 -14.73
C VAL A 88 -16.81 9.38 -14.12
N ALA A 89 -16.52 10.68 -14.31
CA ALA A 89 -15.33 11.31 -13.72
C ALA A 89 -15.31 11.23 -12.19
N MET A 90 -16.48 11.34 -11.55
CA MET A 90 -16.63 11.22 -10.11
C MET A 90 -16.37 9.78 -9.63
N ASP A 91 -17.01 8.81 -10.26
CA ASP A 91 -16.87 7.39 -9.91
C ASP A 91 -15.42 6.91 -10.12
N SER A 92 -14.81 7.28 -11.25
CA SER A 92 -13.40 6.99 -11.53
C SER A 92 -12.47 7.57 -10.47
N ALA A 93 -12.68 8.81 -10.05
CA ALA A 93 -11.86 9.44 -9.01
C ALA A 93 -11.99 8.71 -7.66
N PHE A 94 -13.19 8.24 -7.31
CA PHE A 94 -13.39 7.44 -6.10
C PHE A 94 -12.70 6.08 -6.17
N LEU A 95 -12.80 5.38 -7.29
CA LEU A 95 -12.12 4.09 -7.50
C LEU A 95 -10.60 4.26 -7.46
N GLN A 96 -10.05 5.27 -8.14
CA GLN A 96 -8.62 5.55 -8.06
C GLN A 96 -8.18 5.86 -6.63
N ALA A 97 -8.92 6.72 -5.91
CA ALA A 97 -8.58 7.07 -4.54
C ALA A 97 -8.61 5.86 -3.60
N SER A 98 -9.58 4.94 -3.74
CA SER A 98 -9.65 3.73 -2.92
C SER A 98 -8.52 2.74 -3.26
N LEU A 99 -8.16 2.59 -4.53
CA LEU A 99 -7.02 1.78 -4.97
C LEU A 99 -5.70 2.35 -4.46
N PHE A 100 -5.45 3.65 -4.60
CA PHE A 100 -4.25 4.30 -4.06
C PHE A 100 -4.19 4.24 -2.53
N THR A 101 -5.32 4.36 -1.84
CA THR A 101 -5.38 4.16 -0.38
C THR A 101 -4.91 2.76 -0.01
N SER A 102 -5.27 1.75 -0.83
CA SER A 102 -4.81 0.38 -0.63
C SER A 102 -3.30 0.22 -0.92
N VAL A 103 -2.77 0.90 -1.96
CA VAL A 103 -1.32 0.96 -2.23
C VAL A 103 -0.56 1.55 -1.03
N VAL A 104 -1.07 2.64 -0.46
CA VAL A 104 -0.50 3.25 0.75
C VAL A 104 -0.57 2.30 1.93
N ALA A 105 -1.68 1.57 2.11
CA ALA A 105 -1.83 0.60 3.19
C ALA A 105 -0.78 -0.53 3.10
N PHE A 106 -0.52 -1.07 1.90
CA PHE A 106 0.59 -2.00 1.67
C PHE A 106 1.94 -1.36 1.99
N GLY A 107 2.19 -0.14 1.54
CA GLY A 107 3.44 0.58 1.82
C GLY A 107 3.69 0.75 3.32
N VAL A 108 2.66 1.15 4.08
CA VAL A 108 2.74 1.30 5.54
C VAL A 108 2.92 -0.05 6.24
N ALA A 109 2.21 -1.10 5.79
CA ALA A 109 2.40 -2.45 6.31
C ALA A 109 3.84 -2.94 6.10
N GLY A 110 4.38 -2.79 4.89
CA GLY A 110 5.77 -3.13 4.58
C GLY A 110 6.78 -2.34 5.41
N MET A 111 6.55 -1.03 5.59
CA MET A 111 7.37 -0.19 6.46
C MET A 111 7.37 -0.70 7.90
N ALA A 112 6.20 -1.06 8.45
CA ALA A 112 6.08 -1.61 9.80
C ALA A 112 6.88 -2.92 9.96
N VAL A 113 6.88 -3.78 8.94
CA VAL A 113 7.70 -5.00 8.91
C VAL A 113 9.19 -4.66 8.97
N VAL A 114 9.66 -3.77 8.09
CA VAL A 114 11.08 -3.38 8.04
C VAL A 114 11.53 -2.74 9.35
N LEU A 115 10.75 -1.78 9.87
CA LEU A 115 11.05 -1.13 11.15
C LEU A 115 11.05 -2.11 12.31
N GLY A 116 10.11 -3.07 12.30
CA GLY A 116 10.07 -4.15 13.28
C GLY A 116 11.36 -4.95 13.31
N ILE A 117 11.82 -5.39 12.15
CA ILE A 117 13.09 -6.12 11.99
C ILE A 117 14.28 -5.27 12.47
N VAL A 118 14.35 -4.00 12.07
CA VAL A 118 15.43 -3.08 12.48
C VAL A 118 15.47 -2.92 13.99
N LEU A 119 14.32 -2.69 14.65
CA LEU A 119 14.26 -2.57 16.11
C LEU A 119 14.69 -3.85 16.82
N THR A 120 14.31 -5.01 16.28
CA THR A 120 14.75 -6.31 16.79
C THR A 120 16.28 -6.46 16.68
N LEU A 121 16.88 -6.11 15.54
CA LEU A 121 18.33 -6.14 15.35
C LEU A 121 19.06 -5.17 16.29
N VAL A 122 18.53 -3.95 16.47
CA VAL A 122 19.07 -2.98 17.43
C VAL A 122 19.03 -3.53 18.86
N GLY A 123 17.92 -4.17 19.25
CA GLY A 123 17.80 -4.78 20.56
C GLY A 123 18.79 -5.92 20.79
N PHE A 124 19.10 -6.71 19.76
CA PHE A 124 20.18 -7.70 19.82
C PHE A 124 21.57 -7.05 19.94
N ALA A 125 21.85 -6.01 19.16
CA ALA A 125 23.11 -5.27 19.24
C ALA A 125 23.32 -4.65 20.64
N LEU A 126 22.27 -4.13 21.27
CA LEU A 126 22.34 -3.61 22.65
C LEU A 126 22.68 -4.69 23.69
N ARG A 127 22.48 -5.99 23.40
CA ARG A 127 22.90 -7.10 24.27
C ARG A 127 24.32 -7.59 24.00
N ALA A 128 24.94 -7.22 22.88
CA ALA A 128 26.30 -7.66 22.57
C ALA A 128 27.30 -7.19 23.65
N PRO A 129 28.22 -8.06 24.10
CA PRO A 129 29.29 -7.64 25.00
C PRO A 129 30.17 -6.57 24.34
N ALA A 130 30.77 -5.68 25.14
CA ALA A 130 31.70 -4.69 24.59
C ALA A 130 32.87 -5.43 23.90
N PRO A 131 33.35 -4.95 22.74
CA PRO A 131 34.53 -5.54 22.11
C PRO A 131 35.69 -5.51 23.10
N ALA A 132 36.37 -6.65 23.26
CA ALA A 132 37.54 -6.73 24.11
C ALA A 132 38.59 -5.75 23.58
N ALA A 133 38.98 -4.76 24.39
CA ALA A 133 40.04 -3.85 24.04
C ALA A 133 41.35 -4.65 23.90
N THR A 134 41.92 -4.66 22.70
CA THR A 134 43.29 -5.12 22.43
C THR A 134 44.29 -4.04 22.75
#